data_AF-A0A1W9K636-F1
#
_entry.id   AF-A0A1W9K636-F1
#
_cell.length_a   1.000
_cell.length_b   1.000
_cell.length_c   1.000
_cell.angle_alpha   90.00
_cell.angle_beta   90.00
_cell.angle_gamma   90.00
#
_symmetry.space_group_name_H-M   'P 1'
#
loop_
_entity.id
_entity.type
_entity.pdbx_description
1 polymer ?
#
loop_
_entity_poly.entity_id
_entity_poly.type
_entity_poly.pdbx_seq_one_letter_code
_entity_poly.pdbx_strand_id
1 'polypeptide(L)'
;MIKKPGFYLLPIVFWASIAIADYKNDIGYQALQIQLGANIPTGDGVNVVHVEASLVEAQDHPDYPIYAPDTLNAQFAGKIFTFPGEKASTAPSGHANAVGARFYGKDSIAHGINNIASYDANAWLDGMISPRALAPVNAGRIANHSWVGKGDTISETTLILRLVDRQVQRSEFIQVVGMHNGLSNSPLLGSAYNAIAVGRTDGKQDRGSDAVDSLYAAGRTRPDLVAPQSTTSGATPIVAAAAALLVETGHKGGFNLSHGSEDIDGVGTVYNAERAETIKAALLAGADRETQNTSIADNIVDYRGGGHQTVNGLDDRYGAGQLNILHSYEIIAAGEQDSLEDGGDANGIGLAGFDVDTAFGGLASNAVGTYRFAAETDLNLQASLVWSLGISNDLSLTSTLHDLNLELFDITAQHIAAFSASSADNSENLWLSLLSGHHYELRVKSGAISPFSWDYALAWHMRPMQSAPVPLPSAVYLFMSAIVGFGWRVRRKCLR
;
A
#
# COMPACT_ATOMS: atom_id res chain seq x y z
N MET A 1 -50.08 -17.67 57.79
CA MET A 1 -49.06 -16.72 57.28
C MET A 1 -48.26 -17.41 56.18
N ILE A 2 -48.69 -17.26 54.92
CA ILE A 2 -48.05 -17.90 53.76
C ILE A 2 -47.25 -16.80 53.05
N LYS A 3 -45.92 -16.91 53.09
CA LYS A 3 -44.98 -15.98 52.44
C LYS A 3 -45.04 -16.17 50.92
N LYS A 4 -45.30 -15.09 50.18
CA LYS A 4 -45.20 -15.05 48.70
C LYS A 4 -43.73 -15.16 48.27
N PRO A 5 -43.39 -15.93 47.22
CA PRO A 5 -42.05 -15.90 46.65
C PRO A 5 -41.88 -14.63 45.79
N GLY A 6 -40.84 -13.85 46.09
CA GLY A 6 -40.41 -12.71 45.30
C GLY A 6 -39.64 -13.17 44.06
N PHE A 7 -40.07 -12.74 42.88
CA PHE A 7 -39.32 -12.90 41.64
C PHE A 7 -38.21 -11.86 41.58
N TYR A 8 -36.96 -12.30 41.56
CA TYR A 8 -35.81 -11.46 41.24
C TYR A 8 -35.65 -11.38 39.72
N LEU A 9 -35.88 -10.20 39.15
CA LEU A 9 -35.49 -9.86 37.79
C LEU A 9 -34.00 -9.49 37.82
N LEU A 10 -33.15 -10.36 37.28
CA LEU A 10 -31.76 -10.04 36.96
C LEU A 10 -31.74 -9.22 35.66
N PRO A 11 -31.28 -7.96 35.67
CA PRO A 11 -31.04 -7.25 34.41
C PRO A 11 -29.83 -7.89 33.73
N ILE A 12 -30.05 -8.49 32.56
CA ILE A 12 -28.97 -8.84 31.65
C ILE A 12 -28.47 -7.52 31.07
N VAL A 13 -27.37 -7.00 31.62
CA VAL A 13 -26.66 -5.86 31.05
C VAL A 13 -25.91 -6.39 29.83
N PHE A 14 -26.48 -6.20 28.64
CA PHE A 14 -25.70 -6.31 27.40
C PHE A 14 -24.66 -5.19 27.41
N TRP A 15 -23.41 -5.54 27.68
CA TRP A 15 -22.27 -4.69 27.36
C TRP A 15 -22.16 -4.67 25.84
N ALA A 16 -22.83 -3.71 25.19
CA ALA A 16 -22.43 -3.30 23.87
C ALA A 16 -21.10 -2.55 24.04
N SER A 17 -19.99 -3.21 23.75
CA SER A 17 -18.70 -2.54 23.57
C SER A 17 -18.91 -1.50 22.47
N ILE A 18 -18.84 -0.22 22.85
CA ILE A 18 -18.77 0.89 21.90
C ILE A 18 -17.44 0.68 21.16
N ALA A 19 -17.50 0.16 19.93
CA ALA A 19 -16.36 0.16 19.05
C ALA A 19 -16.01 1.62 18.78
N ILE A 20 -14.84 2.06 19.26
CA ILE A 20 -14.28 3.34 18.84
C ILE A 20 -13.87 3.15 17.38
N ALA A 21 -14.37 4.04 16.52
CA ALA A 21 -13.98 4.08 15.13
C ALA A 21 -12.46 4.26 15.02
N ASP A 22 -11.78 3.27 14.44
CA ASP A 22 -10.33 3.22 14.30
C ASP A 22 -9.99 2.89 12.85
N TYR A 23 -9.07 3.64 12.24
CA TYR A 23 -8.61 3.41 10.88
C TYR A 23 -8.09 1.98 10.69
N LYS A 24 -7.59 1.34 11.76
CA LYS A 24 -7.14 -0.05 11.76
C LYS A 24 -8.22 -1.04 11.33
N ASN A 25 -9.49 -0.77 11.64
CA ASN A 25 -10.58 -1.61 11.14
C ASN A 25 -10.77 -1.39 9.63
N ASP A 26 -10.77 -0.13 9.21
CA ASP A 26 -11.02 0.30 7.83
C ASP A 26 -9.95 -0.17 6.82
N ILE A 27 -8.73 -0.43 7.30
CA ILE A 27 -7.63 -0.96 6.47
C ILE A 27 -7.41 -2.47 6.67
N GLY A 28 -8.32 -3.19 7.32
CA GLY A 28 -8.22 -4.65 7.50
C GLY A 28 -7.21 -5.12 8.57
N TYR A 29 -6.57 -4.22 9.32
CA TYR A 29 -5.58 -4.60 10.35
C TYR A 29 -6.19 -5.40 11.51
N GLN A 30 -7.42 -5.09 11.93
CA GLN A 30 -8.10 -5.87 12.97
C GLN A 30 -8.40 -7.30 12.51
N ALA A 31 -8.79 -7.48 11.25
CA ALA A 31 -8.99 -8.80 10.66
C ALA A 31 -7.66 -9.58 10.57
N LEU A 32 -6.58 -8.91 10.16
CA LEU A 32 -5.23 -9.47 10.20
C LEU A 32 -4.82 -9.90 11.62
N GLN A 33 -5.12 -9.08 12.62
CA GLN A 33 -4.85 -9.41 14.02
C GLN A 33 -5.65 -10.62 14.51
N ILE A 34 -6.91 -10.77 14.07
CA ILE A 34 -7.71 -11.96 14.36
C ILE A 34 -7.09 -13.21 13.71
N GLN A 35 -6.59 -13.09 12.48
CA GLN A 35 -6.00 -14.21 11.74
C GLN A 35 -4.66 -14.67 12.33
N LEU A 36 -3.77 -13.74 12.69
CA LEU A 36 -2.41 -14.08 13.10
C LEU A 36 -2.20 -14.08 14.61
N GLY A 37 -3.07 -13.44 15.37
CA GLY A 37 -2.91 -13.28 16.82
C GLY A 37 -1.58 -12.62 17.17
N ALA A 38 -0.78 -13.30 18.00
CA ALA A 38 0.52 -12.81 18.43
C ALA A 38 1.60 -12.83 17.34
N ASN A 39 1.37 -13.50 16.21
CA ASN A 39 2.31 -13.59 15.10
C ASN A 39 2.16 -12.44 14.09
N ILE A 40 1.25 -11.49 14.34
CA ILE A 40 1.07 -10.34 13.45
C ILE A 40 2.40 -9.56 13.32
N PRO A 41 2.86 -9.23 12.10
CA PRO A 41 4.01 -8.36 11.93
C PRO A 41 3.76 -7.00 12.57
N THR A 42 4.83 -6.39 13.08
CA THR A 42 4.80 -5.12 13.82
C THR A 42 5.73 -4.07 13.22
N GLY A 43 6.40 -4.35 12.10
CA GLY A 43 7.53 -3.59 11.58
C GLY A 43 8.85 -3.81 12.36
N ASP A 44 8.93 -4.89 13.14
CA ASP A 44 10.14 -5.24 13.90
C ASP A 44 11.31 -5.58 12.96
N GLY A 45 12.50 -5.09 13.31
CA GLY A 45 13.70 -5.21 12.46
C GLY A 45 13.75 -4.27 11.25
N VAL A 46 12.69 -3.49 10.97
CA VAL A 46 12.66 -2.54 9.86
C VAL A 46 13.14 -1.17 10.31
N ASN A 47 14.27 -0.72 9.77
CA ASN A 47 14.79 0.63 10.00
C ASN A 47 14.09 1.61 9.04
N VAL A 48 13.66 2.76 9.56
CA VAL A 48 12.89 3.73 8.77
C VAL A 48 13.48 5.14 8.80
N VAL A 49 13.11 5.91 7.79
CA VAL A 49 13.43 7.32 7.64
C VAL A 49 12.13 8.12 7.71
N HIS A 50 12.14 9.19 8.50
CA HIS A 50 11.04 10.12 8.66
C HIS A 50 11.52 11.50 8.24
N VAL A 51 11.10 11.94 7.07
CA VAL A 51 11.55 13.20 6.48
C VAL A 51 10.42 14.22 6.56
N GLU A 52 10.69 15.37 7.16
CA GLU A 52 9.72 16.45 7.31
C GLU A 52 10.26 17.77 6.79
N ALA A 53 9.37 18.57 6.18
CA ALA A 53 9.70 19.95 5.87
C ALA A 53 9.79 20.76 7.18
N SER A 54 10.79 21.62 7.29
CA SER A 54 10.90 22.55 8.41
C SER A 54 9.69 23.49 8.48
N LEU A 55 9.13 23.68 9.68
CA LEU A 55 8.10 24.70 9.93
C LEU A 55 8.64 26.14 9.80
N VAL A 56 9.96 26.27 9.78
CA VAL A 56 10.68 27.53 9.52
C VAL A 56 11.25 27.43 8.11
N GLU A 57 10.78 28.29 7.20
CA GLU A 57 11.16 28.24 5.78
C GLU A 57 12.59 28.77 5.53
N ALA A 58 12.96 29.87 6.20
CA ALA A 58 14.22 30.56 5.95
C ALA A 58 15.39 29.89 6.68
N GLN A 59 16.37 29.38 5.92
CA GLN A 59 17.52 28.63 6.46
C GLN A 59 18.47 29.45 7.34
N ASP A 60 18.43 30.78 7.22
CA ASP A 60 19.19 31.76 7.99
C ASP A 60 18.46 32.23 9.26
N HIS A 61 17.19 31.85 9.43
CA HIS A 61 16.43 32.14 10.64
C HIS A 61 17.03 31.39 11.85
N PRO A 62 17.15 32.02 13.04
CA PRO A 62 17.78 31.41 14.20
C PRO A 62 17.08 30.13 14.69
N ASP A 63 15.77 30.00 14.45
CA ASP A 63 14.99 28.82 14.81
C ASP A 63 15.02 27.72 13.71
N TYR A 64 15.70 27.92 12.58
CA TYR A 64 15.79 26.90 11.54
C TYR A 64 16.76 25.76 11.94
N PRO A 65 16.42 24.48 11.70
CA PRO A 65 15.14 23.95 11.23
C PRO A 65 14.22 23.47 12.39
N ILE A 66 12.90 23.36 12.16
CA ILE A 66 11.94 22.70 13.06
C ILE A 66 11.22 21.59 12.29
N TYR A 67 11.70 20.36 12.41
CA TYR A 67 11.21 19.21 11.64
C TYR A 67 10.99 17.95 12.48
N ALA A 68 11.73 17.80 13.59
CA ALA A 68 11.77 16.53 14.33
C ALA A 68 10.54 16.34 15.24
N PRO A 69 10.10 15.09 15.46
CA PRO A 69 9.14 14.79 16.52
C PRO A 69 9.75 15.02 17.92
N ASP A 70 8.90 15.24 18.92
CA ASP A 70 9.26 15.21 20.33
C ASP A 70 9.57 13.77 20.75
N THR A 71 10.85 13.42 20.82
CA THR A 71 11.31 12.07 21.21
C THR A 71 10.87 11.64 22.61
N LEU A 72 10.45 12.58 23.47
CA LEU A 72 9.93 12.28 24.82
C LEU A 72 8.42 12.01 24.83
N ASN A 73 7.74 12.17 23.69
CA ASN A 73 6.32 11.84 23.58
C ASN A 73 6.09 10.37 23.91
N ALA A 74 5.05 10.08 24.71
CA ALA A 74 4.70 8.72 25.12
C ALA A 74 4.42 7.78 23.93
N GLN A 75 4.08 8.30 22.75
CA GLN A 75 3.96 7.52 21.52
C GLN A 75 5.28 6.89 21.07
N PHE A 76 6.42 7.47 21.43
CA PHE A 76 7.75 7.07 20.98
C PHE A 76 8.62 6.48 22.08
N ALA A 77 8.01 6.08 23.20
CA ALA A 77 8.73 5.43 24.29
C ALA A 77 9.45 4.17 23.78
N GLY A 78 10.75 4.07 24.08
CA GLY A 78 11.61 2.94 23.67
C GLY A 78 12.14 3.01 22.24
N LYS A 79 11.80 4.06 21.48
CA LYS A 79 12.32 4.28 20.12
C LYS A 79 13.66 4.98 20.13
N ILE A 80 14.49 4.68 19.13
CA ILE A 80 15.82 5.24 18.93
C ILE A 80 15.75 6.19 17.73
N PHE A 81 16.03 7.48 17.99
CA PHE A 81 16.11 8.48 16.95
C PHE A 81 17.55 8.83 16.63
N THR A 82 17.84 8.91 15.35
CA THR A 82 19.03 9.59 14.81
C THR A 82 18.55 10.80 14.02
N PHE A 83 19.35 11.86 13.99
CA PHE A 83 19.03 13.12 13.33
C PHE A 83 20.12 13.45 12.33
N PRO A 84 20.15 12.80 11.16
CA PRO A 84 21.20 13.04 10.21
C PRO A 84 20.92 14.34 9.44
N GLY A 85 21.99 15.04 9.08
CA GLY A 85 21.93 16.42 8.59
C GLY A 85 22.87 17.31 9.40
N GLU A 86 23.22 18.46 8.85
CA GLU A 86 24.20 19.36 9.49
C GLU A 86 23.61 20.14 10.68
N LYS A 87 22.30 20.37 10.67
CA LYS A 87 21.58 21.13 11.70
C LYS A 87 20.52 20.26 12.39
N ALA A 88 20.60 20.17 13.71
CA ALA A 88 19.57 19.54 14.52
C ALA A 88 18.29 20.39 14.56
N SER A 89 17.13 19.74 14.71
CA SER A 89 15.86 20.45 14.94
C SER A 89 15.96 21.30 16.22
N THR A 90 15.59 22.58 16.13
CA THR A 90 15.68 23.53 17.25
C THR A 90 14.55 23.36 18.27
N ALA A 91 13.42 22.80 17.82
CA ALA A 91 12.25 22.47 18.63
C ALA A 91 11.51 21.26 18.04
N PRO A 92 10.59 20.63 18.81
CA PRO A 92 9.68 19.62 18.26
C PRO A 92 8.63 20.19 17.31
N SER A 93 8.35 19.45 16.24
CA SER A 93 7.25 19.70 15.30
C SER A 93 5.99 18.92 15.70
N GLY A 94 4.86 19.63 15.86
CA GLY A 94 3.57 19.01 16.12
C GLY A 94 3.05 18.18 14.95
N HIS A 95 3.40 18.57 13.71
CA HIS A 95 3.09 17.79 12.51
C HIS A 95 3.90 16.48 12.49
N ALA A 96 5.22 16.55 12.71
CA ALA A 96 6.07 15.36 12.81
C ALA A 96 5.63 14.41 13.94
N ASN A 97 5.15 14.95 15.07
CA ASN A 97 4.54 14.13 16.12
C ASN A 97 3.33 13.33 15.61
N ALA A 98 2.44 13.97 14.84
CA ALA A 98 1.24 13.33 14.32
C ALA A 98 1.55 12.29 13.23
N VAL A 99 2.55 12.55 12.38
CA VAL A 99 3.04 11.63 11.34
C VAL A 99 3.73 10.43 12.00
N GLY A 100 4.69 10.69 12.89
CA GLY A 100 5.42 9.64 13.61
C GLY A 100 4.50 8.74 14.43
N ALA A 101 3.47 9.30 15.09
CA ALA A 101 2.51 8.51 15.86
C ALA A 101 1.74 7.50 15.00
N ARG A 102 1.43 7.85 13.74
CA ARG A 102 0.79 6.94 12.77
C ARG A 102 1.78 5.97 12.14
N PHE A 103 3.04 6.37 11.95
CA PHE A 103 4.03 5.53 11.28
C PHE A 103 4.63 4.46 12.20
N TYR A 104 5.13 4.84 13.37
CA TYR A 104 5.88 3.93 14.28
C TYR A 104 5.54 4.15 15.76
N GLY A 105 4.55 4.98 16.06
CA GLY A 105 4.09 5.21 17.42
C GLY A 105 3.53 3.94 18.06
N LYS A 106 3.41 3.92 19.40
CA LYS A 106 2.85 2.78 20.16
C LYS A 106 1.46 2.35 19.66
N ASP A 107 0.67 3.30 19.13
CA ASP A 107 -0.69 3.05 18.63
C ASP A 107 -0.71 2.85 17.10
N SER A 108 0.44 2.84 16.42
CA SER A 108 0.55 2.47 14.99
C SER A 108 0.29 0.97 14.78
N ILE A 109 0.06 0.58 13.53
CA ILE A 109 0.16 -0.81 13.11
C ILE A 109 1.62 -1.30 13.12
N ALA A 110 2.59 -0.42 12.83
CA ALA A 110 4.02 -0.74 12.81
C ALA A 110 4.75 -0.29 14.09
N HIS A 111 4.13 -0.61 15.24
CA HIS A 111 4.62 -0.22 16.56
C HIS A 111 5.92 -0.94 16.99
N GLY A 112 6.38 -1.94 16.25
CA GLY A 112 7.64 -2.66 16.46
C GLY A 112 8.88 -1.99 15.84
N ILE A 113 8.70 -1.02 14.91
CA ILE A 113 9.81 -0.23 14.35
C ILE A 113 10.55 0.47 15.47
N ASN A 114 11.86 0.24 15.62
CA ASN A 114 12.63 0.80 16.75
C ASN A 114 13.66 1.86 16.35
N ASN A 115 14.19 1.82 15.13
CA ASN A 115 15.23 2.74 14.67
C ASN A 115 14.66 3.71 13.64
N ILE A 116 14.73 5.00 13.93
CA ILE A 116 14.20 6.07 13.09
C ILE A 116 15.31 7.07 12.80
N ALA A 117 15.58 7.32 11.52
CA ALA A 117 16.35 8.48 11.08
C ALA A 117 15.39 9.62 10.75
N SER A 118 15.39 10.67 11.55
CA SER A 118 14.56 11.85 11.33
C SER A 118 15.36 12.96 10.64
N TYR A 119 14.85 13.42 9.51
CA TYR A 119 15.51 14.40 8.64
C TYR A 119 14.66 15.65 8.43
N ASP A 120 15.36 16.79 8.33
CA ASP A 120 14.87 17.94 7.57
C ASP A 120 14.86 17.58 6.07
N ALA A 121 13.80 17.96 5.36
CA ALA A 121 13.62 17.65 3.94
C ALA A 121 14.79 18.16 3.08
N ASN A 122 15.26 19.39 3.31
CA ASN A 122 16.40 19.93 2.55
C ASN A 122 17.68 19.14 2.83
N ALA A 123 17.98 18.87 4.10
CA ALA A 123 19.15 18.07 4.48
C ALA A 123 19.12 16.64 3.89
N TRP A 124 17.93 16.04 3.76
CA TRP A 124 17.76 14.74 3.11
C TRP A 124 18.01 14.81 1.60
N LEU A 125 17.45 15.82 0.92
CA LEU A 125 17.68 16.06 -0.51
C LEU A 125 19.16 16.30 -0.81
N ASP A 126 19.83 17.16 -0.03
CA ASP A 126 21.27 17.44 -0.14
C ASP A 126 22.10 16.16 0.03
N GLY A 127 21.69 15.30 0.98
CA GLY A 127 22.31 14.00 1.22
C GLY A 127 22.26 13.06 0.02
N MET A 128 21.18 13.10 -0.78
CA MET A 128 21.03 12.29 -1.99
C MET A 128 21.77 12.84 -3.21
N ILE A 129 21.95 14.16 -3.30
CA ILE A 129 22.65 14.83 -4.41
C ILE A 129 24.15 14.54 -4.37
N SER A 130 24.69 14.09 -3.24
CA SER A 130 26.08 13.64 -3.14
C SER A 130 26.35 12.43 -4.06
N PRO A 131 27.39 12.47 -4.92
CA PRO A 131 27.80 11.34 -5.76
C PRO A 131 28.15 10.05 -5.00
N ARG A 132 28.23 10.11 -3.67
CA ARG A 132 28.52 9.00 -2.75
C ARG A 132 27.31 8.55 -1.93
N ALA A 133 26.09 8.97 -2.25
CA ALA A 133 24.87 8.46 -1.62
C ALA A 133 24.64 6.99 -2.05
N LEU A 134 25.45 6.08 -1.53
CA LEU A 134 25.50 4.68 -1.95
C LEU A 134 24.62 3.77 -1.10
N ALA A 135 24.10 4.24 0.05
CA ALA A 135 23.18 3.49 0.89
C ALA A 135 22.30 4.42 1.74
N PRO A 136 21.06 4.02 2.05
CA PRO A 136 20.23 4.70 3.05
C PRO A 136 20.89 4.64 4.44
N VAL A 137 20.74 5.71 5.22
CA VAL A 137 21.31 5.78 6.57
C VAL A 137 20.73 4.66 7.45
N ASN A 138 21.61 4.00 8.21
CA ASN A 138 21.28 2.87 9.10
C ASN A 138 20.53 1.73 8.39
N ALA A 139 20.86 1.42 7.13
CA ALA A 139 20.13 0.41 6.36
C ALA A 139 18.62 0.67 6.31
N GLY A 140 18.22 1.95 6.23
CA GLY A 140 16.82 2.35 6.15
C GLY A 140 16.14 1.70 4.95
N ARG A 141 15.00 1.03 5.17
CA ARG A 141 14.24 0.34 4.12
C ARG A 141 13.06 1.16 3.60
N ILE A 142 12.53 2.04 4.44
CA ILE A 142 11.32 2.82 4.12
C ILE A 142 11.54 4.26 4.54
N ALA A 143 11.28 5.20 3.64
CA ALA A 143 11.18 6.62 3.94
C ALA A 143 9.73 7.09 3.84
N ASN A 144 9.30 7.86 4.84
CA ASN A 144 8.04 8.59 4.80
C ASN A 144 8.29 10.07 4.48
N HIS A 145 7.55 10.59 3.50
CA HIS A 145 7.57 11.99 3.10
C HIS A 145 6.15 12.55 3.17
N SER A 146 5.80 13.15 4.31
CA SER A 146 4.49 13.78 4.54
C SER A 146 4.49 15.28 4.22
N TRP A 147 5.25 15.66 3.19
CA TRP A 147 5.43 17.00 2.64
C TRP A 147 5.40 16.95 1.11
N VAL A 148 5.25 18.12 0.48
CA VAL A 148 5.23 18.30 -0.97
C VAL A 148 6.06 19.51 -1.36
N GLY A 149 6.53 19.58 -2.59
CA GLY A 149 7.28 20.75 -3.04
C GLY A 149 7.74 20.69 -4.49
N LYS A 150 8.71 21.54 -4.80
CA LYS A 150 9.43 21.61 -6.08
C LYS A 150 10.83 22.17 -5.84
N GLY A 151 11.77 21.86 -6.72
CA GLY A 151 13.07 22.53 -6.73
C GLY A 151 12.94 23.99 -7.20
N ASP A 152 14.00 24.78 -7.00
CA ASP A 152 14.06 26.17 -7.45
C ASP A 152 14.06 26.27 -8.98
N THR A 153 14.53 25.21 -9.65
CA THR A 153 14.51 25.09 -11.11
C THR A 153 13.90 23.77 -11.57
N ILE A 154 13.47 23.73 -12.84
CA ILE A 154 13.04 22.49 -13.49
C ILE A 154 14.16 21.45 -13.48
N SER A 155 15.40 21.86 -13.75
CA SER A 155 16.58 20.98 -13.74
C SER A 155 16.87 20.38 -12.37
N GLU A 156 16.63 21.13 -11.29
CA GLU A 156 16.77 20.61 -9.93
C GLU A 156 15.65 19.61 -9.59
N THR A 157 14.39 19.95 -9.92
CA THR A 157 13.26 19.02 -9.74
C THR A 157 13.50 17.69 -10.49
N THR A 158 13.93 17.81 -11.74
CA THR A 158 14.38 16.73 -12.65
C THR A 158 15.46 15.86 -12.01
N LEU A 159 16.47 16.48 -11.38
CA LEU A 159 17.57 15.79 -10.71
C LEU A 159 17.07 15.03 -9.48
N ILE A 160 16.28 15.69 -8.63
CA ILE A 160 15.76 15.10 -7.38
C ILE A 160 14.90 13.87 -7.70
N LEU A 161 13.96 13.96 -8.64
CA LEU A 161 13.10 12.82 -8.99
C LEU A 161 13.91 11.60 -9.46
N ARG A 162 14.94 11.80 -10.30
CA ARG A 162 15.84 10.72 -10.75
C ARG A 162 16.65 10.12 -9.62
N LEU A 163 17.13 10.94 -8.68
CA LEU A 163 17.87 10.46 -7.53
C LEU A 163 17.00 9.62 -6.60
N VAL A 164 15.75 10.03 -6.38
CA VAL A 164 14.76 9.27 -5.62
C VAL A 164 14.45 7.93 -6.31
N ASP A 165 14.18 7.95 -7.61
CA ASP A 165 13.91 6.74 -8.39
C ASP A 165 15.11 5.77 -8.36
N ARG A 166 16.33 6.30 -8.48
CA ARG A 166 17.57 5.51 -8.37
C ARG A 166 17.75 4.87 -7.00
N GLN A 167 17.37 5.55 -5.91
CA GLN A 167 17.49 4.97 -4.57
C GLN A 167 16.55 3.80 -4.36
N VAL A 168 15.32 3.88 -4.88
CA VAL A 168 14.40 2.73 -4.85
C VAL A 168 15.00 1.58 -5.65
N GLN A 169 15.36 1.85 -6.91
CA GLN A 169 15.84 0.84 -7.85
C GLN A 169 17.13 0.14 -7.39
N ARG A 170 18.08 0.90 -6.83
CA ARG A 170 19.41 0.37 -6.49
C ARG A 170 19.49 -0.14 -5.05
N SER A 171 18.80 0.52 -4.14
CA SER A 171 19.01 0.33 -2.70
C SER A 171 17.82 -0.35 -2.03
N GLU A 172 16.77 -0.72 -2.79
CA GLU A 172 15.53 -1.27 -2.24
C GLU A 172 14.95 -0.39 -1.13
N PHE A 173 15.16 0.93 -1.27
CA PHE A 173 14.82 1.96 -0.30
C PHE A 173 13.47 2.58 -0.67
N ILE A 174 12.41 1.96 -0.17
CA ILE A 174 11.02 2.28 -0.48
C ILE A 174 10.70 3.73 -0.08
N GLN A 175 10.19 4.52 -1.02
CA GLN A 175 9.80 5.92 -0.80
C GLN A 175 8.28 6.02 -0.77
N VAL A 176 7.71 6.33 0.39
CA VAL A 176 6.26 6.54 0.56
C VAL A 176 5.98 8.02 0.69
N VAL A 177 5.28 8.59 -0.28
CA VAL A 177 5.20 10.04 -0.49
C VAL A 177 3.75 10.51 -0.53
N GLY A 178 3.45 11.60 0.17
CA GLY A 178 2.10 12.18 0.15
C GLY A 178 1.85 13.00 -1.11
N MET A 179 0.65 12.87 -1.68
CA MET A 179 0.16 13.84 -2.69
C MET A 179 -0.20 15.17 -2.01
N HIS A 180 -0.38 16.25 -2.79
CA HIS A 180 -0.89 17.50 -2.23
C HIS A 180 -2.37 17.35 -1.79
N ASN A 181 -2.82 18.13 -0.79
CA ASN A 181 -4.19 18.06 -0.24
C ASN A 181 -5.26 18.73 -1.14
N GLY A 182 -4.99 18.83 -2.42
CA GLY A 182 -5.77 19.53 -3.44
C GLY A 182 -4.94 19.67 -4.72
N LEU A 183 -5.51 20.31 -5.74
CA LEU A 183 -4.79 20.57 -7.00
C LEU A 183 -3.59 21.48 -6.75
N SER A 184 -2.42 21.08 -7.20
CA SER A 184 -1.18 21.84 -7.04
C SER A 184 -0.24 21.67 -8.22
N ASN A 185 0.92 22.32 -8.16
CA ASN A 185 2.06 22.06 -9.04
C ASN A 185 3.25 21.81 -8.11
N SER A 186 3.24 20.63 -7.48
CA SER A 186 4.18 20.19 -6.45
C SER A 186 4.77 18.85 -6.88
N PRO A 187 5.62 18.83 -7.93
CA PRO A 187 6.12 17.60 -8.54
C PRO A 187 6.87 16.70 -7.56
N LEU A 188 7.49 17.27 -6.53
CA LEU A 188 8.23 16.52 -5.52
C LEU A 188 7.29 16.03 -4.40
N LEU A 189 7.29 14.76 -4.01
CA LEU A 189 7.91 13.59 -4.67
C LEU A 189 6.88 12.74 -5.43
N GLY A 190 5.62 13.18 -5.47
CA GLY A 190 4.50 12.41 -6.05
C GLY A 190 4.66 12.06 -7.54
N SER A 191 5.51 12.79 -8.28
CA SER A 191 5.78 12.51 -9.70
C SER A 191 6.83 11.42 -9.96
N ALA A 192 7.61 11.02 -8.95
CA ALA A 192 8.63 9.97 -9.07
C ALA A 192 7.99 8.63 -9.49
N TYR A 193 8.66 7.84 -10.33
CA TYR A 193 8.12 6.57 -10.85
C TYR A 193 8.11 5.48 -9.79
N ASN A 194 9.22 5.34 -9.07
CA ASN A 194 9.50 4.21 -8.18
C ASN A 194 8.97 4.46 -6.76
N ALA A 195 8.50 5.69 -6.47
CA ALA A 195 7.82 5.99 -5.22
C ALA A 195 6.41 5.41 -5.16
N ILE A 196 5.91 5.22 -3.94
CA ILE A 196 4.52 4.90 -3.60
C ILE A 196 3.82 6.21 -3.24
N ALA A 197 3.05 6.77 -4.16
CA ALA A 197 2.31 8.01 -3.95
C ALA A 197 0.97 7.77 -3.27
N VAL A 198 0.71 8.49 -2.18
CA VAL A 198 -0.42 8.24 -1.28
C VAL A 198 -1.39 9.41 -1.29
N GLY A 199 -2.64 9.09 -1.61
CA GLY A 199 -3.78 10.01 -1.50
C GLY A 199 -4.67 9.73 -0.28
N ARG A 200 -5.84 10.36 -0.28
CA ARG A 200 -6.89 10.24 0.74
C ARG A 200 -8.09 9.50 0.17
N THR A 201 -8.76 8.70 1.00
CA THR A 201 -9.96 7.99 0.56
C THR A 201 -11.09 8.91 0.10
N ASP A 202 -11.12 10.16 0.56
CA ASP A 202 -12.11 11.12 0.06
C ASP A 202 -11.82 11.69 -1.34
N GLY A 203 -10.70 11.28 -1.96
CA GLY A 203 -10.36 11.62 -3.34
C GLY A 203 -10.03 13.09 -3.59
N LYS A 204 -9.79 13.88 -2.53
CA LYS A 204 -9.58 15.34 -2.61
C LYS A 204 -8.11 15.78 -2.67
N GLN A 205 -7.20 14.83 -2.83
CA GLN A 205 -5.80 15.08 -3.15
C GLN A 205 -5.61 15.58 -4.59
N ASP A 206 -4.38 16.00 -4.88
CA ASP A 206 -3.89 16.17 -6.25
C ASP A 206 -3.94 14.86 -7.04
N ARG A 207 -4.02 14.97 -8.37
CA ARG A 207 -4.20 13.83 -9.28
C ARG A 207 -3.31 13.97 -10.50
N GLY A 208 -2.75 12.84 -10.90
CA GLY A 208 -1.76 12.79 -11.96
C GLY A 208 -0.39 13.30 -11.51
N SER A 209 0.66 12.92 -12.25
CA SER A 209 1.97 13.56 -12.12
C SER A 209 1.96 14.96 -12.70
N ASP A 210 2.87 15.80 -12.21
CA ASP A 210 3.14 17.13 -12.74
C ASP A 210 4.08 17.04 -13.96
N ALA A 211 3.97 18.01 -14.88
CA ALA A 211 4.92 18.16 -15.97
C ALA A 211 6.23 18.76 -15.46
N VAL A 212 7.31 18.00 -15.56
CA VAL A 212 8.67 18.45 -15.20
C VAL A 212 9.57 18.45 -16.43
N ASP A 213 9.68 17.31 -17.12
CA ASP A 213 10.48 17.16 -18.35
C ASP A 213 9.82 16.17 -19.32
N SER A 214 10.57 15.72 -20.35
CA SER A 214 10.04 14.80 -21.36
C SER A 214 9.75 13.39 -20.84
N LEU A 215 10.35 12.99 -19.71
CA LEU A 215 10.14 11.70 -19.06
C LEU A 215 9.12 11.82 -17.93
N TYR A 216 9.37 12.72 -16.99
CA TYR A 216 8.43 13.09 -15.92
C TYR A 216 7.35 14.01 -16.49
N ALA A 217 6.52 13.43 -17.36
CA ALA A 217 5.44 14.09 -18.05
C ALA A 217 4.20 14.23 -17.15
N ALA A 218 3.33 15.19 -17.48
CA ALA A 218 2.06 15.34 -16.77
C ALA A 218 1.09 14.19 -17.07
N GLY A 219 0.23 13.91 -16.08
CA GLY A 219 -0.94 13.03 -16.27
C GLY A 219 -0.65 11.54 -16.18
N ARG A 220 0.57 11.13 -15.80
CA ARG A 220 0.85 9.75 -15.37
C ARG A 220 0.03 9.44 -14.12
N THR A 221 -0.48 8.24 -13.97
CA THR A 221 -1.49 7.96 -12.96
C THR A 221 -0.93 8.09 -11.54
N ARG A 222 -1.53 9.01 -10.77
CA ARG A 222 -1.25 9.27 -9.34
C ARG A 222 -2.54 9.74 -8.65
N PRO A 223 -2.78 9.40 -7.36
CA PRO A 223 -1.93 8.60 -6.47
C PRO A 223 -1.83 7.13 -6.92
N ASP A 224 -0.89 6.37 -6.33
CA ASP A 224 -0.84 4.93 -6.53
C ASP A 224 -1.92 4.22 -5.69
N LEU A 225 -2.19 4.68 -4.47
CA LEU A 225 -3.26 4.21 -3.60
C LEU A 225 -3.68 5.28 -2.57
N VAL A 226 -4.75 5.01 -1.82
CA VAL A 226 -5.27 5.91 -0.79
C VAL A 226 -5.38 5.25 0.59
N ALA A 227 -5.47 6.05 1.65
CA ALA A 227 -5.76 5.58 3.00
C ALA A 227 -6.82 6.47 3.70
N PRO A 228 -7.56 5.95 4.70
CA PRO A 228 -8.73 6.62 5.27
C PRO A 228 -8.32 7.74 6.24
N GLN A 229 -7.89 8.86 5.69
CA GLN A 229 -7.58 10.10 6.41
C GLN A 229 -8.06 11.32 5.63
N SER A 230 -8.29 12.43 6.34
CA SER A 230 -8.67 13.71 5.76
C SER A 230 -7.48 14.59 5.36
N THR A 231 -6.25 14.07 5.44
CA THR A 231 -5.03 14.73 4.97
C THR A 231 -4.09 13.69 4.39
N THR A 232 -3.32 14.07 3.37
CA THR A 232 -2.30 13.19 2.79
C THR A 232 -1.14 12.95 3.75
N SER A 233 -0.77 13.92 4.57
CA SER A 233 0.20 13.74 5.67
C SER A 233 -0.29 12.80 6.77
N GLY A 234 -1.62 12.65 6.94
CA GLY A 234 -2.18 11.60 7.79
C GLY A 234 -2.19 10.23 7.10
N ALA A 235 -2.47 10.17 5.79
CA ALA A 235 -2.60 8.93 5.02
C ALA A 235 -1.25 8.25 4.74
N THR A 236 -0.25 9.02 4.34
CA THR A 236 1.10 8.56 3.97
C THR A 236 1.76 7.69 5.05
N PRO A 237 1.79 8.06 6.34
CA PRO A 237 2.39 7.23 7.39
C PRO A 237 1.65 5.91 7.65
N ILE A 238 0.37 5.81 7.32
CA ILE A 238 -0.39 4.55 7.43
C ILE A 238 0.08 3.57 6.35
N VAL A 239 0.27 4.04 5.11
CA VAL A 239 0.82 3.22 4.02
C VAL A 239 2.27 2.85 4.28
N ALA A 240 3.08 3.78 4.83
CA ALA A 240 4.46 3.48 5.22
C ALA A 240 4.53 2.42 6.33
N ALA A 241 3.64 2.48 7.31
CA ALA A 241 3.53 1.46 8.36
C ALA A 241 3.13 0.09 7.77
N ALA A 242 2.18 0.07 6.82
CA ALA A 242 1.79 -1.14 6.10
C ALA A 242 2.97 -1.74 5.32
N ALA A 243 3.73 -0.92 4.59
CA ALA A 243 4.95 -1.37 3.91
C ALA A 243 5.95 -1.99 4.90
N ALA A 244 6.10 -1.45 6.11
CA ALA A 244 7.00 -2.01 7.12
C ALA A 244 6.55 -3.41 7.60
N LEU A 245 5.25 -3.64 7.74
CA LEU A 245 4.70 -4.97 8.06
C LEU A 245 5.01 -5.99 6.96
N LEU A 246 4.89 -5.58 5.69
CA LEU A 246 5.16 -6.45 4.55
C LEU A 246 6.66 -6.73 4.38
N VAL A 247 7.52 -5.72 4.56
CA VAL A 247 8.98 -5.91 4.56
C VAL A 247 9.40 -6.87 5.68
N GLU A 248 8.88 -6.70 6.90
CA GLU A 248 9.14 -7.67 7.98
C GLU A 248 8.69 -9.09 7.58
N THR A 249 7.51 -9.22 6.99
CA THR A 249 6.94 -10.51 6.58
C THR A 249 7.82 -11.19 5.55
N GLY A 250 8.20 -10.48 4.48
CA GLY A 250 9.08 -11.01 3.43
C GLY A 250 10.46 -11.36 3.97
N HIS A 251 11.06 -10.47 4.78
CA HIS A 251 12.38 -10.71 5.36
C HIS A 251 12.42 -11.93 6.29
N LYS A 252 11.44 -12.05 7.20
CA LYS A 252 11.34 -13.20 8.13
C LYS A 252 10.97 -14.50 7.42
N GLY A 253 10.23 -14.41 6.32
CA GLY A 253 9.93 -15.55 5.44
C GLY A 253 11.17 -16.08 4.72
N GLY A 254 12.03 -15.17 4.26
CA GLY A 254 13.24 -15.50 3.50
C GLY A 254 12.92 -16.42 2.33
N PHE A 255 13.76 -17.44 2.10
CA PHE A 255 13.54 -18.43 1.05
C PHE A 255 12.31 -19.35 1.22
N ASN A 256 11.54 -19.23 2.32
CA ASN A 256 10.24 -19.90 2.38
C ASN A 256 9.15 -19.13 1.63
N LEU A 257 9.35 -17.82 1.44
CA LEU A 257 8.43 -16.96 0.70
C LEU A 257 9.05 -16.46 -0.62
N SER A 258 10.33 -16.73 -0.89
CA SER A 258 11.04 -16.21 -2.05
C SER A 258 11.89 -17.27 -2.72
N HIS A 259 11.95 -17.22 -4.04
CA HIS A 259 12.82 -18.01 -4.91
C HIS A 259 14.12 -17.27 -5.27
N GLY A 260 14.19 -15.96 -4.99
CA GLY A 260 15.38 -15.13 -5.17
C GLY A 260 15.66 -14.16 -4.03
N SER A 261 16.88 -13.62 -4.05
CA SER A 261 17.32 -12.55 -3.17
C SER A 261 18.51 -11.81 -3.78
N GLU A 262 18.70 -10.55 -3.38
CA GLU A 262 19.86 -9.73 -3.74
C GLU A 262 20.58 -9.21 -2.49
N ASP A 263 21.90 -9.12 -2.55
CA ASP A 263 22.71 -8.47 -1.51
C ASP A 263 22.98 -7.01 -1.89
N ILE A 264 22.35 -6.09 -1.15
CA ILE A 264 22.43 -4.66 -1.39
C ILE A 264 23.43 -4.01 -0.42
N ASP A 265 24.43 -3.30 -0.95
CA ASP A 265 25.44 -2.62 -0.13
C ASP A 265 24.81 -1.62 0.85
N GLY A 266 25.21 -1.69 2.12
CA GLY A 266 24.67 -0.86 3.20
C GLY A 266 23.23 -1.17 3.62
N VAL A 267 22.56 -2.15 3.01
CA VAL A 267 21.22 -2.62 3.40
C VAL A 267 21.25 -4.07 3.88
N GLY A 268 21.95 -4.95 3.16
CA GLY A 268 22.00 -6.39 3.41
C GLY A 268 21.20 -7.18 2.39
N THR A 269 20.90 -8.44 2.72
CA THR A 269 20.10 -9.32 1.88
C THR A 269 18.65 -8.85 1.84
N VAL A 270 18.13 -8.69 0.63
CA VAL A 270 16.73 -8.38 0.33
C VAL A 270 16.14 -9.54 -0.46
N TYR A 271 15.13 -10.21 0.09
CA TYR A 271 14.44 -11.30 -0.60
C TYR A 271 13.38 -10.75 -1.57
N ASN A 272 13.03 -11.51 -2.61
CA ASN A 272 12.01 -11.12 -3.59
C ASN A 272 10.67 -10.70 -2.94
N ALA A 273 10.28 -11.34 -1.84
CA ALA A 273 9.07 -11.01 -1.05
C ALA A 273 9.07 -9.62 -0.41
N GLU A 274 10.23 -8.95 -0.36
CA GLU A 274 10.38 -7.64 0.27
C GLU A 274 11.04 -6.59 -0.63
N ARG A 275 11.24 -6.89 -1.92
CA ARG A 275 11.70 -5.89 -2.89
C ARG A 275 10.66 -4.76 -3.03
N ALA A 276 11.13 -3.56 -3.34
CA ALA A 276 10.31 -2.35 -3.39
C ALA A 276 9.15 -2.48 -4.38
N GLU A 277 9.40 -3.09 -5.53
CA GLU A 277 8.37 -3.38 -6.54
C GLU A 277 7.35 -4.40 -6.02
N THR A 278 7.80 -5.46 -5.35
CA THR A 278 6.92 -6.47 -4.74
C THR A 278 6.03 -5.86 -3.67
N ILE A 279 6.60 -5.03 -2.78
CA ILE A 279 5.82 -4.33 -1.76
C ILE A 279 4.81 -3.38 -2.39
N LYS A 280 5.21 -2.61 -3.41
CA LYS A 280 4.29 -1.74 -4.15
C LYS A 280 3.19 -2.57 -4.82
N ALA A 281 3.52 -3.61 -5.58
CA ALA A 281 2.58 -4.50 -6.26
C ALA A 281 1.57 -5.12 -5.27
N ALA A 282 2.03 -5.64 -4.13
CA ALA A 282 1.18 -6.22 -3.11
C ALA A 282 0.22 -5.18 -2.49
N LEU A 283 0.68 -3.95 -2.23
CA LEU A 283 -0.19 -2.88 -1.73
C LEU A 283 -1.25 -2.48 -2.76
N LEU A 284 -0.92 -2.46 -4.05
CA LEU A 284 -1.87 -2.11 -5.12
C LEU A 284 -2.88 -3.24 -5.39
N ALA A 285 -2.41 -4.48 -5.48
CA ALA A 285 -3.25 -5.66 -5.69
C ALA A 285 -4.11 -5.96 -4.46
N GLY A 286 -3.66 -5.64 -3.25
CA GLY A 286 -4.40 -5.85 -2.02
C GLY A 286 -5.45 -4.77 -1.69
N ALA A 287 -5.37 -3.59 -2.31
CA ALA A 287 -6.23 -2.46 -1.95
C ALA A 287 -7.72 -2.68 -2.26
N ASP A 288 -8.59 -2.20 -1.37
CA ASP A 288 -10.03 -2.27 -1.52
C ASP A 288 -10.54 -1.28 -2.58
N ARG A 289 -11.30 -1.83 -3.54
CA ARG A 289 -11.98 -1.05 -4.60
C ARG A 289 -13.35 -0.53 -4.16
N GLU A 290 -13.85 -0.98 -3.02
CA GLU A 290 -15.09 -0.52 -2.39
C GLU A 290 -14.90 -0.56 -0.87
N THR A 291 -15.35 0.48 -0.15
CA THR A 291 -15.09 0.60 1.29
C THR A 291 -16.35 0.88 2.10
N GLN A 292 -16.31 0.51 3.38
CA GLN A 292 -17.32 0.86 4.40
C GLN A 292 -16.63 1.36 5.67
N ASN A 293 -15.95 2.49 5.51
CA ASN A 293 -15.17 3.14 6.55
C ASN A 293 -16.02 3.53 7.75
N THR A 294 -15.42 3.34 8.92
CA THR A 294 -15.98 3.69 10.21
C THR A 294 -15.24 4.88 10.83
N SER A 295 -13.93 5.02 10.54
CA SER A 295 -13.06 6.09 11.05
C SER A 295 -13.21 7.43 10.33
N ILE A 296 -13.74 7.41 9.11
CA ILE A 296 -14.10 8.58 8.31
C ILE A 296 -15.47 8.36 7.67
N ALA A 297 -16.12 9.44 7.21
CA ALA A 297 -17.43 9.35 6.55
C ALA A 297 -17.34 8.95 5.07
N ASP A 298 -16.23 9.29 4.41
CA ASP A 298 -16.05 9.07 2.98
C ASP A 298 -15.71 7.61 2.66
N ASN A 299 -16.25 7.13 1.54
CA ASN A 299 -16.11 5.76 1.06
C ASN A 299 -15.82 5.72 -0.44
N ILE A 300 -15.11 4.69 -0.88
CA ILE A 300 -15.04 4.34 -2.29
C ILE A 300 -16.29 3.53 -2.62
N VAL A 301 -17.14 4.07 -3.50
CA VAL A 301 -18.41 3.43 -3.92
C VAL A 301 -18.54 3.28 -5.43
N ASP A 302 -17.62 3.90 -6.17
CA ASP A 302 -17.66 4.03 -7.63
C ASP A 302 -16.25 3.93 -8.23
N TYR A 303 -15.42 3.02 -7.71
CA TYR A 303 -14.06 2.82 -8.22
C TYR A 303 -14.06 2.55 -9.72
N ARG A 304 -13.21 3.28 -10.44
CA ARG A 304 -13.17 3.31 -11.92
C ARG A 304 -14.53 3.60 -12.55
N GLY A 305 -15.34 4.44 -11.90
CA GLY A 305 -16.56 5.02 -12.45
C GLY A 305 -16.30 5.81 -13.73
N GLY A 306 -17.36 6.10 -14.50
CA GLY A 306 -17.24 6.76 -15.80
C GLY A 306 -16.39 8.04 -15.78
N GLY A 307 -15.28 8.05 -16.53
CA GLY A 307 -14.35 9.18 -16.61
C GLY A 307 -13.16 9.10 -15.66
N HIS A 308 -13.10 8.10 -14.80
CA HIS A 308 -12.01 7.87 -13.84
C HIS A 308 -11.14 6.66 -14.20
N GLN A 309 -11.35 6.05 -15.36
CA GLN A 309 -10.53 4.93 -15.83
C GLN A 309 -9.22 5.42 -16.45
N THR A 310 -8.08 5.08 -15.84
CA THR A 310 -6.77 5.32 -16.44
C THR A 310 -6.35 4.16 -17.34
N VAL A 311 -5.41 4.43 -18.24
CA VAL A 311 -4.87 3.47 -19.21
C VAL A 311 -4.16 2.30 -18.52
N ASN A 312 -3.49 2.56 -17.40
CA ASN A 312 -2.77 1.58 -16.61
C ASN A 312 -3.63 0.79 -15.62
N GLY A 313 -4.95 0.86 -15.75
CA GLY A 313 -5.88 0.03 -14.98
C GLY A 313 -6.28 0.56 -13.59
N LEU A 314 -5.87 1.77 -13.21
CA LEU A 314 -6.19 2.42 -11.93
C LEU A 314 -7.36 3.41 -12.01
N ASP A 315 -7.81 3.92 -10.87
CA ASP A 315 -8.70 5.09 -10.76
C ASP A 315 -7.85 6.37 -10.60
N ASP A 316 -8.11 7.44 -11.35
CA ASP A 316 -7.32 8.68 -11.26
C ASP A 316 -7.48 9.42 -9.91
N ARG A 317 -8.52 9.09 -9.13
CA ARG A 317 -8.77 9.64 -7.80
C ARG A 317 -8.15 8.75 -6.74
N TYR A 318 -8.40 7.45 -6.82
CA TYR A 318 -8.11 6.53 -5.72
C TYR A 318 -6.86 5.66 -5.97
N GLY A 319 -6.22 5.78 -7.14
CA GLY A 319 -5.15 4.89 -7.56
C GLY A 319 -5.69 3.47 -7.67
N ALA A 320 -5.05 2.53 -6.98
CA ALA A 320 -5.56 1.19 -6.78
C ALA A 320 -6.78 1.17 -5.85
N GLY A 321 -6.96 2.12 -4.95
CA GLY A 321 -8.04 2.09 -3.96
C GLY A 321 -7.50 2.22 -2.56
N GLN A 322 -8.31 1.88 -1.57
CA GLN A 322 -7.93 2.06 -0.17
C GLN A 322 -7.02 0.91 0.29
N LEU A 323 -5.92 1.24 0.96
CA LEU A 323 -5.06 0.26 1.62
C LEU A 323 -5.88 -0.78 2.41
N ASN A 324 -5.59 -2.05 2.15
CA ASN A 324 -5.99 -3.16 3.01
C ASN A 324 -4.78 -4.04 3.34
N ILE A 325 -4.32 -3.97 4.59
CA ILE A 325 -3.09 -4.65 5.03
C ILE A 325 -3.29 -6.15 5.18
N LEU A 326 -4.50 -6.63 5.46
CA LEU A 326 -4.77 -8.07 5.47
C LEU A 326 -4.52 -8.66 4.08
N HIS A 327 -5.09 -8.02 3.07
CA HIS A 327 -5.03 -8.52 1.70
C HIS A 327 -3.59 -8.48 1.18
N SER A 328 -2.89 -7.36 1.45
CA SER A 328 -1.48 -7.21 1.08
C SER A 328 -0.58 -8.22 1.81
N TYR A 329 -0.88 -8.54 3.08
CA TYR A 329 -0.17 -9.58 3.83
C TYR A 329 -0.43 -10.97 3.23
N GLU A 330 -1.67 -11.31 2.87
CA GLU A 330 -2.02 -12.59 2.26
C GLU A 330 -1.26 -12.83 0.95
N ILE A 331 -1.01 -11.78 0.17
CA ILE A 331 -0.18 -11.83 -1.05
C ILE A 331 1.25 -12.25 -0.71
N ILE A 332 1.91 -11.52 0.20
CA ILE A 332 3.31 -11.80 0.57
C ILE A 332 3.45 -13.16 1.26
N ALA A 333 2.52 -13.48 2.17
CA ALA A 333 2.54 -14.72 2.94
C ALA A 333 2.20 -15.97 2.12
N ALA A 334 1.58 -15.82 0.94
CA ALA A 334 1.38 -16.92 0.01
C ALA A 334 2.68 -17.35 -0.70
N GLY A 335 3.72 -16.50 -0.67
CA GLY A 335 5.02 -16.77 -1.27
C GLY A 335 5.05 -16.55 -2.78
N GLU A 336 6.29 -16.49 -3.27
CA GLU A 336 6.63 -16.34 -4.68
C GLU A 336 6.16 -17.56 -5.49
N GLN A 337 5.60 -17.30 -6.67
CA GLN A 337 5.07 -18.31 -7.57
C GLN A 337 5.41 -17.94 -9.01
N ASP A 338 6.47 -18.56 -9.53
CA ASP A 338 7.09 -18.21 -10.80
C ASP A 338 6.15 -18.36 -12.00
N SER A 339 6.46 -17.61 -13.05
CA SER A 339 5.86 -17.79 -14.37
C SER A 339 6.16 -19.20 -14.95
N LEU A 340 5.33 -19.70 -15.86
CA LEU A 340 5.60 -20.96 -16.55
C LEU A 340 6.92 -20.95 -17.33
N GLU A 341 7.30 -19.79 -17.85
CA GLU A 341 8.53 -19.58 -18.59
C GLU A 341 9.78 -19.70 -17.70
N ASP A 342 9.64 -19.47 -16.40
CA ASP A 342 10.71 -19.56 -15.40
C ASP A 342 10.62 -20.83 -14.53
N GLY A 343 9.78 -21.79 -14.94
CA GLY A 343 9.67 -23.09 -14.28
C GLY A 343 8.58 -23.18 -13.20
N GLY A 344 7.65 -22.22 -13.18
CA GLY A 344 6.47 -22.21 -12.32
C GLY A 344 5.58 -23.45 -12.43
N ASP A 345 4.70 -23.62 -11.44
CA ASP A 345 3.83 -24.80 -11.36
C ASP A 345 2.84 -24.85 -12.53
N ALA A 346 2.91 -25.94 -13.30
CA ALA A 346 1.99 -26.20 -14.41
C ALA A 346 0.53 -26.37 -13.95
N ASN A 347 0.29 -26.66 -12.66
CA ASN A 347 -1.05 -26.70 -12.06
C ASN A 347 -1.61 -25.30 -11.77
N GLY A 348 -0.77 -24.27 -11.87
CA GLY A 348 -1.15 -22.88 -11.73
C GLY A 348 -0.82 -22.24 -10.38
N ILE A 349 -1.13 -20.96 -10.28
CA ILE A 349 -0.97 -20.12 -9.10
C ILE A 349 -2.15 -20.24 -8.13
N GLY A 350 -1.89 -19.98 -6.87
CA GLY A 350 -2.90 -19.86 -5.82
C GLY A 350 -3.72 -18.58 -5.92
N LEU A 351 -4.71 -18.45 -5.03
CA LEU A 351 -5.62 -17.29 -4.99
C LEU A 351 -4.92 -15.98 -4.58
N ALA A 352 -3.77 -16.06 -3.93
CA ALA A 352 -2.91 -14.92 -3.66
C ALA A 352 -1.46 -15.34 -3.89
N GLY A 353 -0.61 -14.35 -4.17
CA GLY A 353 0.80 -14.59 -4.42
C GLY A 353 1.42 -13.45 -5.19
N PHE A 354 2.72 -13.55 -5.36
CA PHE A 354 3.49 -12.65 -6.19
C PHE A 354 4.52 -13.43 -7.00
N ASP A 355 5.13 -12.76 -7.96
CA ASP A 355 6.29 -13.24 -8.68
C ASP A 355 7.28 -12.09 -8.91
N VAL A 356 8.57 -12.40 -8.92
CA VAL A 356 9.63 -11.48 -9.34
C VAL A 356 10.43 -12.14 -10.47
N ASP A 357 10.21 -11.67 -11.68
CA ASP A 357 11.07 -12.00 -12.80
C ASP A 357 12.26 -11.03 -12.80
N THR A 358 13.47 -11.56 -12.61
CA THR A 358 14.69 -10.74 -12.53
C THR A 358 15.25 -10.36 -13.90
N ALA A 359 14.75 -10.95 -14.98
CA ALA A 359 15.18 -10.67 -16.33
C ALA A 359 14.07 -10.97 -17.33
N PHE A 360 13.34 -9.93 -17.72
CA PHE A 360 12.23 -9.94 -18.68
C PHE A 360 12.46 -8.99 -19.85
N GLY A 361 11.81 -9.24 -20.99
CA GLY A 361 11.76 -8.30 -22.13
C GLY A 361 12.34 -8.86 -23.44
N GLY A 362 12.71 -10.14 -23.48
CA GLY A 362 13.15 -10.86 -24.67
C GLY A 362 14.65 -10.74 -25.00
N LEU A 363 15.44 -9.97 -24.25
CA LEU A 363 16.90 -9.90 -24.45
C LEU A 363 17.58 -10.96 -23.60
N ALA A 364 17.76 -12.16 -24.18
CA ALA A 364 18.24 -13.34 -23.45
C ALA A 364 17.37 -13.70 -22.22
N SER A 365 16.12 -13.22 -22.24
CA SER A 365 15.04 -13.41 -21.27
C SER A 365 13.76 -13.85 -21.98
N ASN A 366 12.75 -14.27 -21.21
CA ASN A 366 11.37 -14.39 -21.66
C ASN A 366 10.82 -13.00 -22.09
N ALA A 367 9.88 -13.02 -23.03
CA ALA A 367 9.13 -11.82 -23.46
C ALA A 367 7.65 -11.89 -23.08
N VAL A 368 7.25 -13.01 -22.48
CA VAL A 368 5.94 -13.30 -21.91
C VAL A 368 6.18 -14.08 -20.62
N GLY A 369 5.54 -13.68 -19.52
CA GLY A 369 5.45 -14.45 -18.29
C GLY A 369 4.01 -14.86 -18.07
N THR A 370 3.75 -16.17 -17.96
CA THR A 370 2.40 -16.76 -17.94
C THR A 370 2.09 -17.39 -16.60
N TYR A 371 0.99 -16.99 -15.98
CA TYR A 371 0.49 -17.53 -14.71
C TYR A 371 -0.91 -18.11 -14.92
N ARG A 372 -1.03 -19.43 -14.76
CA ARG A 372 -2.30 -20.14 -14.97
C ARG A 372 -3.08 -20.27 -13.68
N PHE A 373 -4.40 -20.24 -13.77
CA PHE A 373 -5.26 -20.64 -12.65
C PHE A 373 -6.68 -20.97 -13.13
N ALA A 374 -7.43 -21.67 -12.29
CA ALA A 374 -8.84 -21.97 -12.51
C ALA A 374 -9.70 -21.22 -11.48
N ALA A 375 -10.79 -20.62 -11.94
CA ALA A 375 -11.79 -20.04 -11.06
C ALA A 375 -12.78 -21.13 -10.63
N GLU A 376 -12.52 -21.79 -9.51
CA GLU A 376 -13.42 -22.85 -8.98
C GLU A 376 -14.80 -22.31 -8.57
N THR A 377 -14.83 -21.05 -8.13
CA THR A 377 -16.05 -20.27 -7.86
C THR A 377 -15.99 -18.96 -8.65
N ASP A 378 -17.05 -18.17 -8.61
CA ASP A 378 -16.94 -16.78 -9.07
C ASP A 378 -15.94 -16.06 -8.16
N LEU A 379 -14.93 -15.42 -8.75
CA LEU A 379 -13.86 -14.72 -8.04
C LEU A 379 -13.84 -13.24 -8.44
N ASN A 380 -13.39 -12.37 -7.55
CA ASN A 380 -12.90 -11.05 -7.91
C ASN A 380 -11.37 -11.12 -7.97
N LEU A 381 -10.80 -10.81 -9.13
CA LEU A 381 -9.36 -10.67 -9.33
C LEU A 381 -8.95 -9.22 -9.15
N GLN A 382 -7.87 -9.02 -8.40
CA GLN A 382 -7.08 -7.81 -8.33
C GLN A 382 -5.63 -8.20 -8.66
N ALA A 383 -5.03 -7.61 -9.69
CA ALA A 383 -3.65 -7.87 -10.04
C ALA A 383 -2.91 -6.57 -10.36
N SER A 384 -1.65 -6.49 -9.97
CA SER A 384 -0.80 -5.33 -10.16
C SER A 384 0.60 -5.79 -10.57
N LEU A 385 1.00 -5.41 -11.78
CA LEU A 385 2.35 -5.48 -12.29
C LEU A 385 3.05 -4.16 -11.98
N VAL A 386 4.28 -4.20 -11.47
CA VAL A 386 5.08 -3.03 -11.13
C VAL A 386 6.52 -3.29 -11.56
N TRP A 387 7.17 -2.27 -12.13
CA TRP A 387 8.61 -2.28 -12.41
C TRP A 387 9.19 -0.90 -12.14
N SER A 388 10.51 -0.81 -11.95
CA SER A 388 11.20 0.43 -11.67
C SER A 388 11.59 1.12 -12.97
N LEU A 389 11.49 2.45 -12.99
CA LEU A 389 12.24 3.26 -13.92
C LEU A 389 13.74 2.98 -13.71
N GLY A 390 14.43 2.59 -14.78
CA GLY A 390 15.86 2.31 -14.74
C GLY A 390 16.66 3.60 -14.79
N ILE A 391 17.55 3.81 -13.80
CA ILE A 391 18.43 4.97 -13.72
C ILE A 391 19.89 4.51 -13.69
N SER A 392 20.74 5.07 -14.57
CA SER A 392 22.16 4.76 -14.56
C SER A 392 22.83 5.15 -13.25
N ASN A 393 23.74 4.30 -12.78
CA ASN A 393 24.48 4.52 -11.54
C ASN A 393 25.73 5.40 -11.75
N ASP A 394 25.55 6.52 -12.45
CA ASP A 394 26.59 7.51 -12.72
C ASP A 394 26.01 8.93 -12.65
N LEU A 395 26.85 9.93 -12.94
CA LEU A 395 26.44 11.34 -12.90
C LEU A 395 25.50 11.72 -14.05
N SER A 396 25.32 10.87 -15.07
CA SER A 396 24.42 11.15 -16.19
C SER A 396 22.96 10.89 -15.83
N LEU A 397 22.70 10.00 -14.86
CA LEU A 397 21.34 9.58 -14.47
C LEU A 397 20.46 9.23 -15.67
N THR A 398 21.06 8.58 -16.68
CA THR A 398 20.36 8.14 -17.88
C THR A 398 19.18 7.28 -17.47
N SER A 399 17.98 7.72 -17.86
CA SER A 399 16.72 7.16 -17.38
C SER A 399 16.04 6.37 -18.50
N THR A 400 15.58 5.16 -18.21
CA THR A 400 14.93 4.25 -19.15
C THR A 400 13.63 3.73 -18.57
N LEU A 401 12.50 4.07 -19.20
CA LEU A 401 11.21 3.47 -18.91
C LEU A 401 10.98 2.32 -19.88
N HIS A 402 10.98 1.09 -19.37
CA HIS A 402 10.59 -0.09 -20.14
C HIS A 402 9.06 -0.17 -20.26
N ASP A 403 8.59 -0.75 -21.37
CA ASP A 403 7.15 -0.89 -21.68
C ASP A 403 6.75 -2.36 -21.46
N LEU A 404 5.97 -2.60 -20.40
CA LEU A 404 5.42 -3.91 -20.03
C LEU A 404 3.91 -3.79 -19.93
N ASN A 405 3.19 -4.83 -20.35
CA ASN A 405 1.74 -4.89 -20.38
C ASN A 405 1.21 -6.05 -19.53
N LEU A 406 -0.01 -5.91 -19.01
CA LEU A 406 -0.70 -6.96 -18.26
C LEU A 406 -1.99 -7.38 -18.98
N GLU A 407 -2.10 -8.67 -19.29
CA GLU A 407 -3.23 -9.27 -20.00
C GLU A 407 -3.85 -10.39 -19.16
N LEU A 408 -5.18 -10.46 -19.12
CA LEU A 408 -5.89 -11.66 -18.67
C LEU A 408 -6.55 -12.32 -19.87
N PHE A 409 -6.13 -13.54 -20.17
CA PHE A 409 -6.70 -14.37 -21.23
C PHE A 409 -7.58 -15.46 -20.62
N ASP A 410 -8.83 -15.55 -21.07
CA ASP A 410 -9.75 -16.62 -20.72
C ASP A 410 -9.53 -17.79 -21.69
N ILE A 411 -8.92 -18.86 -21.20
CA ILE A 411 -8.62 -20.07 -21.98
C ILE A 411 -9.92 -20.80 -22.32
N THR A 412 -10.89 -20.83 -21.40
CA THR A 412 -12.16 -21.53 -21.62
C THR A 412 -12.96 -20.87 -22.75
N ALA A 413 -13.05 -19.54 -22.74
CA ALA A 413 -13.77 -18.77 -23.74
C ALA A 413 -12.93 -18.34 -24.95
N GLN A 414 -11.61 -18.58 -24.93
CA GLN A 414 -10.66 -18.26 -26.01
C GLN A 414 -10.65 -16.76 -26.40
N HIS A 415 -10.63 -15.86 -25.41
CA HIS A 415 -10.56 -14.41 -25.65
C HIS A 415 -9.76 -13.67 -24.58
N ILE A 416 -9.36 -12.43 -24.88
CA ILE A 416 -8.76 -11.52 -23.90
C ILE A 416 -9.89 -10.94 -23.04
N ALA A 417 -9.93 -11.31 -21.76
CA ALA A 417 -10.94 -10.85 -20.82
C ALA A 417 -10.63 -9.43 -20.31
N ALA A 418 -9.36 -9.10 -20.12
CA ALA A 418 -8.91 -7.77 -19.74
C ALA A 418 -7.48 -7.49 -20.20
N PHE A 419 -7.14 -6.21 -20.35
CA PHE A 419 -5.83 -5.76 -20.79
C PHE A 419 -5.52 -4.37 -20.23
N SER A 420 -4.28 -4.16 -19.80
CA SER A 420 -3.73 -2.92 -19.28
C SER A 420 -2.36 -2.70 -19.94
N ALA A 421 -2.18 -1.52 -20.56
CA ALA A 421 -1.06 -1.25 -21.46
C ALA A 421 -0.73 0.25 -21.60
N SER A 422 -0.36 0.88 -20.51
CA SER A 422 0.18 2.23 -20.51
C SER A 422 1.64 2.24 -20.93
N SER A 423 1.96 3.06 -21.92
CA SER A 423 3.36 3.35 -22.31
C SER A 423 4.00 4.45 -21.46
N ALA A 424 3.26 5.05 -20.51
CA ALA A 424 3.71 6.18 -19.71
C ALA A 424 3.87 5.85 -18.22
N ASP A 425 3.22 4.78 -17.74
CA ASP A 425 3.28 4.32 -16.35
C ASP A 425 4.31 3.21 -16.18
N ASN A 426 4.70 2.94 -14.93
CA ASN A 426 5.54 1.80 -14.54
C ASN A 426 4.75 0.78 -13.70
N SER A 427 3.45 0.71 -13.94
CA SER A 427 2.57 -0.29 -13.37
C SER A 427 1.41 -0.57 -14.29
N GLU A 428 0.91 -1.79 -14.28
CA GLU A 428 -0.30 -2.20 -15.00
C GLU A 428 -1.22 -2.96 -14.05
N ASN A 429 -2.53 -2.71 -14.13
CA ASN A 429 -3.45 -3.17 -13.10
C ASN A 429 -4.73 -3.75 -13.69
N LEU A 430 -5.22 -4.84 -13.12
CA LEU A 430 -6.48 -5.47 -13.50
C LEU A 430 -7.40 -5.59 -12.28
N TRP A 431 -8.68 -5.27 -12.48
CA TRP A 431 -9.74 -5.52 -11.52
C TRP A 431 -11.02 -5.94 -12.25
N LEU A 432 -11.45 -7.17 -12.03
CA LEU A 432 -12.64 -7.74 -12.67
C LEU A 432 -13.13 -8.99 -11.94
N SER A 433 -14.38 -9.35 -12.22
CA SER A 433 -14.94 -10.63 -11.80
C SER A 433 -14.62 -11.73 -12.80
N LEU A 434 -14.36 -12.92 -12.28
CA LEU A 434 -14.03 -14.14 -13.00
C LEU A 434 -15.15 -15.15 -12.83
N LEU A 435 -15.40 -15.95 -13.86
CA LEU A 435 -16.52 -16.89 -13.90
C LEU A 435 -16.11 -18.26 -13.38
N SER A 436 -16.94 -18.84 -12.52
CA SER A 436 -16.75 -20.23 -12.06
C SER A 436 -16.64 -21.21 -13.23
N GLY A 437 -15.69 -22.14 -13.13
CA GLY A 437 -15.39 -23.17 -14.14
C GLY A 437 -14.49 -22.70 -15.28
N HIS A 438 -14.10 -21.43 -15.31
CA HIS A 438 -13.18 -20.90 -16.33
C HIS A 438 -11.72 -21.06 -15.93
N HIS A 439 -10.86 -21.29 -16.93
CA HIS A 439 -9.41 -21.31 -16.77
C HIS A 439 -8.83 -20.04 -17.41
N TYR A 440 -7.88 -19.43 -16.72
CA TYR A 440 -7.30 -18.15 -17.11
C TYR A 440 -5.77 -18.23 -17.19
N GLU A 441 -5.20 -17.36 -18.03
CA GLU A 441 -3.79 -17.00 -18.00
C GLU A 441 -3.69 -15.51 -17.70
N LEU A 442 -3.10 -15.17 -16.56
CA LEU A 442 -2.58 -13.83 -16.33
C LEU A 442 -1.21 -13.77 -17.00
N ARG A 443 -0.98 -12.78 -17.86
CA ARG A 443 0.22 -12.70 -18.70
C ARG A 443 0.87 -11.33 -18.59
N VAL A 444 2.14 -11.32 -18.22
CA VAL A 444 3.03 -10.16 -18.39
C VAL A 444 3.62 -10.23 -19.79
N LYS A 445 3.60 -9.13 -20.55
CA LYS A 445 4.04 -9.11 -21.94
C LYS A 445 4.93 -7.90 -22.20
N SER A 446 6.02 -8.08 -22.93
CA SER A 446 6.80 -6.94 -23.43
C SER A 446 5.95 -6.10 -24.38
N GLY A 447 5.84 -4.80 -24.11
CA GLY A 447 5.23 -3.81 -25.00
C GLY A 447 6.25 -3.16 -25.95
N ALA A 448 7.54 -3.30 -25.66
CA ALA A 448 8.59 -2.68 -26.44
C ALA A 448 8.80 -3.37 -27.81
N ILE A 449 9.14 -2.56 -28.82
CA ILE A 449 9.49 -3.05 -30.17
C ILE A 449 10.84 -3.77 -30.17
N SER A 450 11.79 -3.29 -29.36
CA SER A 450 13.14 -3.84 -29.27
C SER A 450 13.29 -4.66 -27.99
N PRO A 451 13.96 -5.84 -28.04
CA PRO A 451 14.21 -6.63 -26.83
C PRO A 451 15.00 -5.86 -25.78
N PHE A 452 14.67 -6.08 -24.52
CA PHE A 452 15.38 -5.56 -23.35
C PHE A 452 15.46 -6.63 -22.26
N SER A 453 16.23 -6.36 -21.21
CA SER A 453 16.29 -7.19 -19.99
C SER A 453 16.06 -6.27 -18.81
N TRP A 454 14.97 -6.48 -18.10
CA TRP A 454 14.57 -5.70 -16.93
C TRP A 454 13.77 -6.56 -15.96
N ASP A 455 13.79 -6.22 -14.68
CA ASP A 455 12.99 -6.92 -13.68
C ASP A 455 11.57 -6.35 -13.56
N TYR A 456 10.66 -7.18 -13.05
CA TYR A 456 9.34 -6.74 -12.60
C TYR A 456 8.89 -7.53 -11.38
N ALA A 457 7.91 -6.98 -10.66
CA ALA A 457 7.10 -7.72 -9.70
C ALA A 457 5.63 -7.76 -10.14
N LEU A 458 5.03 -8.94 -10.11
CA LEU A 458 3.58 -9.13 -10.28
C LEU A 458 2.99 -9.59 -8.96
N ALA A 459 1.88 -8.98 -8.52
CA ALA A 459 1.12 -9.44 -7.37
C ALA A 459 -0.36 -9.65 -7.75
N TRP A 460 -1.00 -10.64 -7.15
CA TRP A 460 -2.43 -10.89 -7.34
C TRP A 460 -3.13 -11.28 -6.05
N HIS A 461 -4.41 -10.92 -5.99
CA HIS A 461 -5.34 -11.33 -4.97
C HIS A 461 -6.67 -11.70 -5.62
N MET A 462 -7.18 -12.89 -5.30
CA MET A 462 -8.44 -13.43 -5.77
C MET A 462 -9.32 -13.81 -4.59
N ARG A 463 -10.56 -13.33 -4.57
CA ARG A 463 -11.55 -13.70 -3.55
C ARG A 463 -12.83 -14.24 -4.14
N PRO A 464 -13.44 -15.25 -3.51
CA PRO A 464 -14.82 -15.61 -3.80
C PRO A 464 -15.73 -14.40 -3.74
N MET A 465 -16.52 -14.21 -4.79
CA MET A 465 -17.61 -13.24 -4.73
C MET A 465 -18.60 -13.72 -3.67
N GLN A 466 -18.75 -12.96 -2.59
CA GLN A 466 -19.80 -13.27 -1.63
C GLN A 466 -21.14 -13.12 -2.34
N SER A 467 -21.95 -14.18 -2.31
CA SER A 467 -23.36 -14.06 -2.70
C SER A 467 -23.99 -13.00 -1.81
N ALA A 468 -24.72 -12.05 -2.41
CA ALA A 468 -25.47 -11.07 -1.64
C ALA A 468 -26.28 -11.81 -0.57
N PRO A 469 -26.27 -11.37 0.70
CA PRO A 469 -27.05 -12.03 1.74
C PRO A 469 -28.49 -12.13 1.23
N VAL A 470 -29.01 -13.36 1.10
CA VAL A 470 -30.40 -13.58 0.71
C VAL A 470 -31.24 -12.76 1.69
N PRO A 471 -32.02 -11.76 1.22
CA PRO A 471 -32.87 -11.00 2.12
C PRO A 471 -33.72 -12.02 2.86
N LEU A 472 -33.55 -12.11 4.19
CA LEU A 472 -34.44 -12.94 4.99
C LEU A 472 -35.85 -12.44 4.67
N PRO A 473 -36.76 -13.30 4.17
CA PRO A 473 -38.12 -12.90 3.94
C PRO A 473 -38.64 -12.27 5.23
N SER A 474 -39.36 -11.15 5.12
CA SER A 474 -40.00 -10.44 6.25
C SER A 474 -40.84 -11.35 7.17
N ALA A 475 -41.14 -12.58 6.71
CA ALA A 475 -41.67 -13.68 7.50
C ALA A 475 -40.85 -14.04 8.76
N VAL A 476 -39.51 -13.90 8.77
CA VAL A 476 -38.68 -14.22 9.96
C VAL A 476 -38.86 -13.17 11.07
N TYR A 477 -39.02 -11.90 10.71
CA TYR A 477 -39.38 -10.83 11.65
C TYR A 477 -40.83 -10.96 12.16
N LEU A 478 -41.75 -11.46 11.33
CA LEU A 478 -43.12 -11.80 11.74
C LEU A 478 -43.17 -12.99 12.71
N PHE A 479 -42.29 -13.99 12.53
CA PHE A 479 -42.25 -15.15 13.45
C PHE A 479 -41.68 -14.77 14.83
N MET A 480 -40.65 -13.92 14.88
CA MET A 480 -40.06 -13.45 16.13
C MET A 480 -41.00 -12.51 16.91
N SER A 481 -41.77 -11.66 16.22
CA SER A 481 -42.79 -10.81 16.86
C SER A 481 -44.03 -11.60 17.34
N ALA A 482 -44.39 -12.71 16.66
CA ALA A 482 -45.48 -13.59 17.10
C ALA A 482 -45.14 -14.35 18.40
N ILE A 483 -43.87 -14.77 18.59
CA ILE A 483 -43.43 -15.46 19.82
C ILE A 483 -43.44 -14.50 21.02
N VAL A 484 -43.06 -13.23 20.83
CA VAL A 484 -43.14 -12.19 21.88
C VAL A 484 -44.60 -11.81 22.18
N GLY A 485 -45.47 -11.78 21.17
CA GLY A 485 -46.90 -11.48 21.34
C GLY A 485 -47.70 -12.55 22.10
N PHE A 486 -47.38 -13.84 21.92
CA PHE A 486 -48.03 -14.93 22.65
C PHE A 486 -47.59 -15.03 24.11
N GLY A 487 -46.34 -14.69 24.44
CA GLY A 487 -45.85 -14.63 25.82
C GLY A 487 -46.57 -13.61 26.69
N TRP A 488 -47.11 -12.54 26.08
CA TRP A 488 -47.80 -11.47 26.81
C TRP A 488 -49.30 -11.75 27.05
N ARG A 489 -49.94 -12.60 26.22
CA ARG A 489 -51.38 -12.86 26.30
C ARG A 489 -51.77 -13.99 27.24
N VAL A 490 -50.85 -14.86 27.66
CA VAL A 490 -51.13 -15.98 28.57
C VAL A 490 -51.04 -15.61 30.06
N ARG A 491 -50.47 -14.44 30.43
CA ARG A 491 -50.29 -14.03 31.84
C ARG A 491 -51.39 -13.14 32.45
N ARG A 492 -52.54 -12.93 31.81
CA ARG A 492 -53.63 -12.07 32.33
C ARG A 492 -54.92 -12.76 32.80
N LYS A 493 -54.95 -14.08 32.98
CA LYS A 493 -56.07 -14.76 33.64
C LYS A 493 -55.59 -15.79 34.65
N CYS A 494 -55.22 -15.33 35.84
CA CYS A 494 -55.37 -16.04 37.10
C CYS A 494 -54.85 -15.14 38.23
N LEU A 495 -55.74 -14.34 38.81
CA LEU A 495 -55.77 -13.91 40.22
C LEU A 495 -57.12 -13.23 40.42
N ARG A 496 -57.81 -13.62 41.49
CA ARG A 496 -59.15 -13.16 41.90
C ARG A 496 -59.21 -11.66 42.12
#